data_AF-A0A6P1BIL6-F1
#
_entry.id   AF-A0A6P1BIL6-F1
#
_cell.length_a   1.000
_cell.length_b   1.000
_cell.length_c   1.000
_cell.angle_alpha   90.00
_cell.angle_beta   90.00
_cell.angle_gamma   90.00
#
_symmetry.space_group_name_H-M   'P 1'
#
loop_
_entity.id
_entity.type
_entity.pdbx_description
1 polymer ?
#
loop_
_entity_poly.entity_id
_entity_poly.type
_entity_poly.pdbx_seq_one_letter_code
_entity_poly.pdbx_strand_id
1 'polypeptide(L)' 'MRPGWYGWPVGGALAAGAALGFVTAASAAAWAGAPPASGMCWYYTDPSRTQGFWDYCPR' A
#
# COMPACT_ATOMS: atom_id res chain seq x y z
N MET A 1 7.20 -29.51 -21.85
CA MET A 1 8.19 -29.28 -20.78
C MET A 1 8.28 -27.78 -20.53
N ARG A 2 7.87 -27.26 -19.37
CA ARG A 2 8.18 -25.87 -18.98
C ARG A 2 9.64 -25.86 -18.51
N PRO A 3 10.52 -24.99 -19.04
CA PRO A 3 11.92 -24.94 -18.60
C PRO A 3 11.99 -24.81 -17.08
N GLY A 4 12.83 -25.62 -16.43
CA GLY A 4 12.97 -25.66 -14.95
C GLY A 4 13.46 -24.36 -14.30
N TRP A 5 13.72 -23.32 -15.11
CA TRP A 5 14.13 -21.98 -14.71
C TRP A 5 12.97 -20.98 -14.58
N TYR A 6 11.71 -21.41 -14.70
CA TYR A 6 10.52 -20.57 -14.47
C TYR A 6 10.21 -20.45 -12.97
N GLY A 7 11.17 -19.96 -12.20
CA GLY A 7 11.01 -19.74 -10.77
C GLY A 7 11.90 -18.60 -10.33
N TRP A 8 11.31 -17.58 -9.72
CA TRP A 8 12.10 -16.54 -9.09
C TRP A 8 12.96 -17.18 -8.00
N PRO A 9 14.27 -16.91 -7.93
CA PRO A 9 15.03 -17.27 -6.75
C PRO A 9 14.34 -16.62 -5.54
N VAL A 10 14.30 -17.29 -4.40
CA VAL A 10 13.56 -16.83 -3.20
C VAL A 10 13.83 -15.36 -2.88
N GLY A 11 15.08 -14.89 -3.03
CA GLY A 11 15.44 -13.49 -2.86
C GLY A 11 14.77 -12.52 -3.85
N GLY A 12 14.56 -12.94 -5.11
CA GLY A 12 13.86 -12.15 -6.12
C GLY A 12 12.36 -12.00 -5.81
N ALA A 13 11.71 -13.04 -5.29
CA ALA A 13 10.33 -12.98 -4.83
C ALA A 13 10.17 -12.04 -3.62
N LEU A 14 11.10 -12.08 -2.67
CA LEU A 14 11.12 -11.17 -1.51
C LEU A 14 11.38 -9.72 -1.92
N ALA A 15 12.35 -9.47 -2.80
CA ALA A 15 12.64 -8.13 -3.31
C ALA A 15 11.45 -7.55 -4.09
N ALA A 16 10.80 -8.36 -4.93
CA ALA A 16 9.58 -7.95 -5.63
C ALA A 16 8.44 -7.65 -4.66
N GLY A 17 8.23 -8.50 -3.63
CA GLY A 17 7.23 -8.26 -2.59
C GLY A 17 7.48 -6.96 -1.81
N ALA A 18 8.72 -6.69 -1.41
CA ALA A 18 9.09 -5.46 -0.71
C ALA A 18 8.91 -4.22 -1.60
N ALA A 19 9.33 -4.28 -2.86
CA ALA A 19 9.15 -3.18 -3.81
C ALA A 19 7.66 -2.88 -4.04
N LEU A 20 6.83 -3.90 -4.25
CA LEU A 20 5.38 -3.74 -4.39
C LEU A 20 4.75 -3.17 -3.12
N GLY A 21 5.15 -3.65 -1.93
CA GLY A 21 4.69 -3.11 -0.65
C GLY A 21 5.07 -1.64 -0.44
N PHE A 22 6.28 -1.24 -0.86
CA PHE A 22 6.71 0.14 -0.78
C PHE A 22 5.92 1.04 -1.73
N VAL A 23 5.73 0.62 -2.99
CA VAL A 23 4.97 1.38 -3.98
C VAL A 23 3.52 1.55 -3.55
N THR A 24 2.87 0.50 -3.02
CA THR A 24 1.48 0.61 -2.54
C THR A 24 1.38 1.54 -1.33
N ALA A 25 2.31 1.45 -0.37
CA ALA A 25 2.35 2.35 0.78
C ALA A 25 2.62 3.81 0.38
N ALA A 26 3.58 4.05 -0.52
CA ALA A 26 3.90 5.38 -1.01
C ALA A 26 2.74 6.00 -1.79
N SER A 27 2.03 5.20 -2.58
CA SER A 27 0.86 5.66 -3.32
C SER A 27 -0.28 5.99 -2.36
N ALA A 28 -0.55 5.14 -1.36
CA ALA A 28 -1.50 5.42 -0.29
C ALA A 28 -1.16 6.71 0.45
N ALA A 29 0.13 6.94 0.75
CA ALA A 29 0.60 8.18 1.37
C ALA A 29 0.50 9.40 0.43
N ALA A 30 0.61 9.22 -0.89
CA ALA A 30 0.45 10.31 -1.85
C ALA A 30 -1.01 10.81 -1.93
N TRP A 31 -1.98 9.91 -1.77
CA TRP A 31 -3.40 10.25 -1.76
C TRP A 31 -3.91 10.67 -0.38
N ALA A 32 -3.52 9.93 0.66
CA ALA A 32 -3.95 10.18 2.03
C ALA A 32 -3.15 11.28 2.74
N GLY A 33 -1.90 11.50 2.33
CA GLY A 33 -0.96 12.32 3.08
C GLY A 33 -0.58 11.70 4.43
N ALA A 34 0.21 12.44 5.21
CA ALA A 34 0.43 12.11 6.61
C ALA A 34 -0.77 12.57 7.46
N PRO A 35 -1.20 11.81 8.48
CA PRO A 35 -2.26 12.23 9.38
C PRO A 35 -1.89 13.55 10.08
N PRO A 36 -2.78 14.55 10.09
CA PRO A 36 -2.49 15.85 10.71
C PRO A 36 -2.45 15.79 12.25
N ALA A 37 -3.06 14.77 12.88
CA ALA A 37 -2.99 14.55 14.31
C ALA A 37 -3.02 13.05 14.67
N SER A 38 -2.49 12.71 15.85
CA SER A 38 -2.54 11.36 16.40
C SER A 38 -3.97 10.93 16.72
N GLY A 39 -4.34 9.70 16.35
CA GLY A 39 -5.69 9.16 16.60
C GLY A 39 -6.71 9.44 15.49
N MET A 40 -6.26 10.01 14.36
CA MET A 40 -7.06 10.13 13.15
C MET A 40 -6.89 8.90 12.25
N CYS A 41 -7.99 8.48 11.66
CA CYS A 41 -8.11 7.38 10.72
C CYS A 41 -8.52 7.91 9.35
N TRP A 42 -7.95 7.32 8.30
CA TRP A 42 -8.24 7.70 6.92
C TRP A 42 -9.54 7.07 6.44
N TYR A 43 -10.44 7.87 5.88
CA TYR A 43 -11.71 7.44 5.32
C TYR A 43 -11.75 7.73 3.82
N TYR A 44 -12.10 6.73 3.02
CA TYR A 44 -12.25 6.87 1.58
C TYR A 44 -13.61 7.45 1.20
N THR A 45 -13.62 8.42 0.30
CA THR A 45 -14.85 9.05 -0.21
C THR A 45 -15.32 8.48 -1.53
N ASP A 46 -14.41 7.84 -2.26
CA ASP A 46 -14.65 7.26 -3.57
C ASP A 46 -14.31 5.76 -3.59
N PRO A 47 -15.02 4.97 -4.41
CA PRO A 47 -14.73 3.54 -4.56
C PRO A 47 -13.36 3.26 -5.19
N SER A 48 -12.76 4.25 -5.88
CA SER A 48 -11.39 4.17 -6.39
C SER A 48 -10.31 4.26 -5.30
N ARG A 49 -10.67 4.62 -4.06
CA ARG A 49 -9.76 4.76 -2.91
C ARG A 49 -8.59 5.72 -3.16
N THR A 50 -8.79 6.70 -4.03
CA THR A 50 -7.77 7.71 -4.36
C THR A 50 -8.04 9.06 -3.70
N GLN A 51 -9.22 9.27 -3.12
CA GLN A 51 -9.54 10.44 -2.32
C GLN A 51 -10.19 10.02 -1.00
N GLY A 52 -10.12 10.94 -0.04
CA GLY A 52 -10.59 10.69 1.30
C GLY A 52 -10.29 11.85 2.23
N PHE A 53 -10.59 11.64 3.50
CA PHE A 53 -10.35 12.60 4.56
C PHE A 53 -9.87 11.89 5.83
N TRP A 54 -9.15 12.63 6.65
CA TRP A 54 -8.81 12.20 8.01
C TRP A 54 -9.94 12.57 8.94
N ASP A 55 -10.43 11.60 9.71
CA ASP A 55 -11.38 11.84 10.79
C ASP A 55 -10.98 11.07 12.04
N TYR A 56 -11.52 11.41 13.19
CA TYR A 56 -11.22 10.68 14.42
C TYR A 56 -11.70 9.24 14.32
N CYS A 57 -10.84 8.30 14.75
CA CYS A 57 -11.22 6.90 14.72
C CYS A 57 -12.43 6.65 15.64
N PRO A 58 -13.37 5.78 15.25
CA PRO A 58 -14.45 5.38 16.13
C PRO A 58 -13.83 4.64 17.32
N ARG A 59 -14.38 4.85 18.52
CA ARG A 59 -13.97 4.10 19.71
C ARG A 59 -14.39 2.65 19.63
#